data_AF-A0A8J7E8C5-F1
#
_entry.id   AF-A0A8J7E8C5-F1
#
_cell.length_a   1.000
_cell.length_b   1.000
_cell.length_c   1.000
_cell.angle_alpha   90.00
_cell.angle_beta   90.00
_cell.angle_gamma   90.00
#
_symmetry.space_group_name_H-M   'P 1'
#
loop_
_entity.id
_entity.type
_entity.pdbx_description
1 polymer ?
#
loop_
_entity_poly.entity_id
_entity_poly.type
_entity_poly.pdbx_seq_one_letter_code
_entity_poly.pdbx_strand_id
1 'polypeptide(L)'
;MARFLTRRYVAVTGAEAIRLAGLDGTPWAEIRHDGDVQLLHRKEWWAWWSDGQLTTAIGLPESLCPQSLSPDAIALISEVWESNAMAPHCGWATLAQVEEVLSRERQLQPESTGAYQWVTLEVLTVRFTDDSEGVFHCWYRGYDEGFECQIELIRVGGF
;
A
#
# COMPACT_ATOMS: atom_id res chain seq x y z
N MET A 1 5.68 12.57 -15.67
CA MET A 1 4.23 12.86 -15.50
C MET A 1 4.10 13.66 -14.22
N ALA A 2 2.99 14.37 -14.01
CA ALA A 2 2.74 15.09 -12.78
C ALA A 2 1.66 14.39 -11.94
N ARG A 3 1.69 14.60 -10.62
CA ARG A 3 0.62 14.25 -9.68
C ARG A 3 0.14 15.52 -8.99
N PHE A 4 -1.16 15.66 -8.87
CA PHE A 4 -1.81 16.70 -8.09
C PHE A 4 -2.64 16.05 -7.00
N LEU A 5 -2.50 16.52 -5.77
CA LEU A 5 -3.23 16.00 -4.61
C LEU A 5 -4.14 17.08 -4.03
N THR A 6 -5.42 16.74 -3.89
CA THR A 6 -6.39 17.50 -3.11
C THR A 6 -6.58 16.82 -1.75
N ARG A 7 -7.51 17.30 -0.92
CA ARG A 7 -7.81 16.66 0.37
C ARG A 7 -8.28 15.21 0.23
N ARG A 8 -8.98 14.88 -0.86
CA ARG A 8 -9.61 13.56 -1.06
C ARG A 8 -9.26 12.88 -2.37
N TYR A 9 -8.70 13.60 -3.33
CA TYR A 9 -8.53 13.11 -4.69
C TYR A 9 -7.11 13.27 -5.19
N VAL A 10 -6.81 12.50 -6.24
CA VAL A 10 -5.57 12.61 -7.00
C VAL A 10 -5.89 12.83 -8.48
N ALA A 11 -5.08 13.65 -9.14
CA ALA A 11 -5.18 13.92 -10.57
C ALA A 11 -3.80 13.90 -11.24
N VAL A 12 -3.78 13.67 -12.55
CA VAL A 12 -2.56 13.75 -13.38
C VAL A 12 -2.50 14.99 -14.26
N THR A 13 -3.52 15.84 -14.20
CA THR A 13 -3.56 17.14 -14.89
C THR A 13 -4.06 18.23 -13.96
N GLY A 14 -3.58 19.46 -14.14
CA GLY A 14 -3.99 20.60 -13.32
C GLY A 14 -5.47 20.96 -13.50
N ALA A 15 -6.01 20.84 -14.72
CA ALA A 15 -7.42 21.11 -14.99
C ALA A 15 -8.33 20.17 -14.18
N GLU A 16 -7.97 18.88 -14.14
CA GLU A 16 -8.71 17.89 -13.36
C GLU A 16 -8.54 18.09 -11.86
N ALA A 17 -7.34 18.47 -11.42
CA ALA A 17 -7.08 18.81 -10.02
C ALA A 17 -7.98 19.97 -9.53
N ILE A 18 -8.17 21.01 -10.34
CA ILE A 18 -9.07 22.14 -10.04
C ILE A 18 -10.51 21.66 -9.95
N ARG A 19 -10.95 20.83 -10.90
CA ARG A 19 -12.31 20.26 -10.91
C ARG A 19 -12.59 19.46 -9.64
N LEU A 20 -11.65 18.58 -9.25
CA LEU A 20 -11.76 17.72 -8.07
C LEU A 20 -11.65 18.51 -6.77
N ALA A 21 -10.79 19.54 -6.73
CA ALA A 21 -10.68 20.46 -5.60
C ALA A 21 -12.01 21.21 -5.34
N GLY A 22 -12.76 21.52 -6.41
CA GLY A 22 -14.11 22.06 -6.28
C GLY A 22 -15.11 21.10 -5.63
N LEU A 23 -14.89 19.78 -5.69
CA LEU A 23 -15.77 18.76 -5.11
C LEU A 23 -15.48 18.49 -3.62
N ASP A 24 -14.21 18.51 -3.21
CA ASP A 24 -13.82 18.32 -1.79
C ASP A 24 -13.54 19.64 -1.04
N GLY A 25 -13.72 20.77 -1.72
CA GLY A 25 -13.52 22.11 -1.16
C GLY A 25 -12.05 22.44 -0.87
N THR A 26 -11.10 21.78 -1.52
CA THR A 26 -9.67 22.11 -1.41
C THR A 26 -9.40 23.49 -2.05
N PRO A 27 -8.87 24.48 -1.30
CA PRO A 27 -8.44 25.74 -1.88
C PRO A 27 -7.33 25.55 -2.90
N TRP A 28 -7.31 26.35 -3.96
CA TRP A 28 -6.28 26.30 -5.00
C TRP A 28 -4.85 26.31 -4.44
N ALA A 29 -4.58 27.15 -3.45
CA ALA A 29 -3.25 27.28 -2.83
C ALA A 29 -2.82 26.05 -2.01
N GLU A 30 -3.76 25.15 -1.68
CA GLU A 30 -3.52 23.91 -0.93
C GLU A 30 -3.39 22.68 -1.86
N ILE A 31 -3.64 22.82 -3.17
CA ILE A 31 -3.43 21.73 -4.11
C ILE A 31 -1.93 21.48 -4.20
N ARG A 32 -1.50 20.30 -3.75
CA ARG A 32 -0.10 19.89 -3.85
C ARG A 32 0.20 19.41 -5.26
N HIS A 33 1.38 19.74 -5.76
CA HIS A 33 1.83 19.38 -7.10
C HIS A 33 3.24 18.79 -7.05
N ASP A 34 3.38 17.58 -7.59
CA ASP A 34 4.64 16.89 -7.77
C ASP A 34 4.86 16.69 -9.29
N GLY A 35 5.81 17.41 -9.88
CA GLY A 35 5.98 17.52 -11.33
C GLY A 35 6.70 16.35 -12.02
N ASP A 36 7.46 15.56 -11.26
CA ASP A 36 8.35 14.51 -11.77
C ASP A 36 8.05 13.15 -11.13
N VAL A 37 6.79 12.70 -11.22
CA VAL A 37 6.36 11.40 -10.68
C VAL A 37 5.59 10.60 -11.71
N GLN A 38 5.78 9.29 -11.73
CA GLN A 38 5.10 8.37 -12.64
C GLN A 38 4.15 7.49 -11.83
N LEU A 39 2.95 7.26 -12.38
CA LEU A 39 2.03 6.23 -11.86
C LEU A 39 2.58 4.88 -12.29
N LEU A 40 2.91 4.04 -11.32
CA LEU A 40 3.51 2.73 -11.53
C LEU A 40 2.45 1.62 -11.47
N HIS A 41 1.48 1.76 -10.57
CA HIS A 41 0.33 0.87 -10.50
C HIS A 41 -0.90 1.59 -9.96
N ARG A 42 -2.10 1.08 -10.29
CA ARG A 42 -3.31 1.48 -9.58
C ARG A 42 -4.32 0.34 -9.44
N LYS A 43 -5.07 0.42 -8.35
CA LYS A 43 -6.34 -0.27 -8.14
C LYS A 43 -7.47 0.76 -8.04
N GLU A 44 -8.66 0.29 -7.73
CA GLU A 44 -9.84 1.13 -7.54
C GLU A 44 -9.61 2.19 -6.45
N TRP A 45 -8.96 1.80 -5.34
CA TRP A 45 -8.89 2.62 -4.13
C TRP A 45 -7.50 3.22 -3.84
N TRP A 46 -6.44 2.68 -4.43
CA TRP A 46 -5.06 3.13 -4.20
C TRP A 46 -4.22 3.17 -5.47
N ALA A 47 -3.21 4.03 -5.45
CA ALA A 47 -2.26 4.26 -6.53
C ALA A 47 -0.82 4.30 -6.01
N TRP A 48 0.07 3.60 -6.70
CA TRP A 48 1.50 3.55 -6.40
C TRP A 48 2.30 4.40 -7.38
N TRP A 49 3.24 5.19 -6.86
CA TRP A 49 3.97 6.20 -7.60
C TRP A 49 5.48 5.98 -7.52
N SER A 50 6.21 6.48 -8.52
CA SER A 50 7.66 6.31 -8.64
C SER A 50 8.49 7.00 -7.55
N ASP A 51 7.88 7.90 -6.78
CA ASP A 51 8.49 8.53 -5.60
C ASP A 51 8.33 7.70 -4.32
N GLY A 52 7.82 6.47 -4.44
CA GLY A 52 7.63 5.57 -3.30
C GLY A 52 6.43 5.92 -2.43
N GLN A 53 5.51 6.76 -2.93
CA GLN A 53 4.28 7.11 -2.21
C GLN A 53 3.11 6.26 -2.67
N LEU A 54 2.28 5.86 -1.70
CA LEU A 54 0.97 5.28 -1.90
C LEU A 54 -0.08 6.37 -1.63
N THR A 55 -1.01 6.57 -2.55
CA THR A 55 -2.12 7.53 -2.41
C THR A 55 -3.43 6.83 -2.66
N THR A 56 -4.56 7.48 -2.33
CA THR A 56 -5.84 7.07 -2.91
C THR A 56 -5.78 7.16 -4.44
N ALA A 57 -6.57 6.34 -5.14
CA ALA A 57 -6.73 6.40 -6.60
C ALA A 57 -7.99 7.17 -7.04
N ILE A 58 -8.79 7.68 -6.10
CA ILE A 58 -10.04 8.37 -6.44
C ILE A 58 -9.71 9.65 -7.23
N GLY A 59 -10.27 9.76 -8.44
CA GLY A 59 -9.99 10.85 -9.39
C GLY A 59 -9.05 10.46 -10.54
N LEU A 60 -8.38 9.31 -10.48
CA LEU A 60 -7.59 8.82 -11.60
C LEU A 60 -8.47 8.27 -12.74
N PRO A 61 -8.22 8.64 -14.01
CA PRO A 61 -8.91 8.04 -15.16
C PRO A 61 -8.68 6.54 -15.28
N GLU A 62 -9.75 5.76 -15.49
CA GLU A 62 -9.68 4.29 -15.63
C GLU A 62 -8.74 3.81 -16.75
N SER A 63 -8.55 4.63 -17.77
CA SER A 63 -7.60 4.36 -18.86
C SER A 63 -6.13 4.34 -18.43
N LEU A 64 -5.79 4.89 -17.26
CA LEU A 64 -4.44 4.82 -16.70
C LEU A 64 -4.28 3.53 -15.90
N CYS A 65 -3.88 2.43 -16.53
CA CYS A 65 -3.75 1.14 -15.89
C CYS A 65 -2.32 0.53 -16.01
N PRO A 66 -1.27 1.23 -15.55
CA PRO A 66 0.07 0.65 -15.55
C PRO A 66 0.13 -0.58 -14.62
N GLN A 67 0.88 -1.59 -15.01
CA GLN A 67 0.98 -2.89 -14.34
C GLN A 67 2.43 -3.22 -13.96
N SER A 68 3.08 -2.35 -13.18
CA SER A 68 4.49 -2.55 -12.81
C SER A 68 4.71 -3.39 -11.55
N LEU A 69 3.65 -3.69 -10.79
CA LEU A 69 3.74 -4.46 -9.54
C LEU A 69 3.34 -5.91 -9.79
N SER A 70 3.99 -6.83 -9.09
CA SER A 70 3.61 -8.24 -9.10
C SER A 70 2.22 -8.44 -8.48
N PRO A 71 1.50 -9.53 -8.84
CA PRO A 71 0.23 -9.88 -8.20
C PRO A 71 0.34 -10.00 -6.66
N ASP A 72 1.47 -10.50 -6.15
CA ASP A 72 1.68 -10.68 -4.72
C ASP A 72 1.93 -9.36 -3.99
N ALA A 73 2.73 -8.45 -4.58
CA ALA A 73 2.88 -7.09 -4.04
C ALA A 73 1.53 -6.37 -3.97
N ILE A 74 0.71 -6.50 -5.02
CA ILE A 74 -0.64 -5.94 -5.07
C ILE A 74 -1.51 -6.51 -3.94
N ALA A 75 -1.49 -7.83 -3.73
CA ALA A 75 -2.27 -8.47 -2.69
C ALA A 75 -1.87 -7.97 -1.30
N LEU A 76 -0.56 -7.91 -0.99
CA LEU A 76 -0.05 -7.45 0.30
C LEU A 76 -0.35 -5.96 0.54
N ILE A 77 -0.19 -5.10 -0.47
CA ILE A 77 -0.50 -3.67 -0.35
C ILE A 77 -2.00 -3.47 -0.11
N SER A 78 -2.86 -4.14 -0.89
CA SER A 78 -4.32 -4.04 -0.71
C SER A 78 -4.75 -4.52 0.68
N GLU A 79 -4.16 -5.60 1.17
CA GLU A 79 -4.48 -6.17 2.48
C GLU A 79 -4.22 -5.19 3.63
N VAL A 80 -3.12 -4.43 3.55
CA VAL A 80 -2.82 -3.38 4.54
C VAL A 80 -3.67 -2.13 4.30
N TRP A 81 -3.82 -1.69 3.06
CA TRP A 81 -4.56 -0.47 2.69
C TRP A 81 -6.06 -0.55 3.03
N GLU A 82 -6.67 -1.71 2.88
CA GLU A 82 -8.08 -1.96 3.18
C GLU A 82 -8.32 -2.23 4.67
N SER A 83 -7.25 -2.41 5.44
CA SER A 83 -7.32 -2.52 6.89
C SER A 83 -7.32 -1.14 7.55
N ASN A 84 -7.57 -1.09 8.85
CA ASN A 84 -7.48 0.12 9.65
C ASN A 84 -6.03 0.49 10.05
N ALA A 85 -5.02 -0.21 9.50
CA ALA A 85 -3.63 0.18 9.63
C ALA A 85 -3.35 1.44 8.81
N MET A 86 -2.59 2.39 9.37
CA MET A 86 -2.18 3.60 8.62
C MET A 86 -1.14 3.29 7.53
N ALA A 87 -0.21 2.38 7.83
CA ALA A 87 0.88 1.94 6.96
C ALA A 87 1.47 0.63 7.50
N PRO A 88 2.07 -0.21 6.66
CA PRO A 88 2.80 -1.38 7.12
C PRO A 88 4.07 -0.96 7.85
N HIS A 89 4.47 -1.69 8.89
CA HIS A 89 5.71 -1.43 9.63
C HIS A 89 6.96 -1.52 8.74
N CYS A 90 6.97 -2.42 7.75
CA CYS A 90 8.06 -2.52 6.77
C CYS A 90 8.05 -1.40 5.72
N GLY A 91 7.02 -0.56 5.66
CA GLY A 91 6.85 0.50 4.67
C GLY A 91 6.34 0.03 3.31
N TRP A 92 5.61 0.90 2.61
CA TRP A 92 4.98 0.59 1.32
C TRP A 92 5.99 0.20 0.23
N ALA A 93 7.16 0.86 0.21
CA ALA A 93 8.20 0.58 -0.76
C ALA A 93 8.71 -0.87 -0.67
N THR A 94 8.81 -1.43 0.54
CA THR A 94 9.23 -2.81 0.77
C THR A 94 8.19 -3.79 0.22
N LEU A 95 6.89 -3.52 0.44
CA LEU A 95 5.82 -4.35 -0.14
C LEU A 95 5.78 -4.25 -1.67
N ALA A 96 6.01 -3.06 -2.23
CA ALA A 96 6.04 -2.83 -3.66
C ALA A 96 7.20 -3.54 -4.38
N GLN A 97 8.25 -3.93 -3.65
CA GLN A 97 9.39 -4.67 -4.18
C GLN A 97 9.21 -6.18 -4.16
N VAL A 98 8.11 -6.71 -3.62
CA VAL A 98 7.84 -8.15 -3.60
C VAL A 98 7.57 -8.61 -5.03
N GLU A 99 8.34 -9.57 -5.52
CA GLU A 99 8.10 -10.21 -6.82
C GLU A 99 7.18 -11.43 -6.67
N GLU A 100 7.39 -12.23 -5.63
CA GLU A 100 6.63 -13.47 -5.38
C GLU A 100 6.60 -13.84 -3.90
N VAL A 101 5.47 -14.36 -3.42
CA VAL A 101 5.36 -15.05 -2.12
C VAL A 101 5.65 -16.54 -2.35
N LEU A 102 6.83 -16.98 -1.91
CA LEU A 102 7.31 -18.36 -2.05
C LEU A 102 6.59 -19.32 -1.10
N SER A 103 6.26 -18.86 0.11
CA SER A 103 5.50 -19.65 1.08
C SER A 103 4.63 -18.76 1.96
N ARG A 104 3.50 -19.30 2.41
CA ARG A 104 2.57 -18.68 3.36
C ARG A 104 2.18 -19.70 4.41
N GLU A 105 2.64 -19.51 5.64
CA GLU A 105 2.38 -20.40 6.76
C GLU A 105 1.58 -19.68 7.84
N ARG A 106 0.41 -20.22 8.20
CA ARG A 106 -0.39 -19.70 9.30
C ARG A 106 0.04 -20.32 10.62
N GLN A 107 0.44 -19.49 11.58
CA GLN A 107 0.70 -19.92 12.94
C GLN A 107 -0.58 -19.83 13.77
N LEU A 108 -0.97 -20.97 14.34
CA LEU A 108 -2.11 -21.08 15.25
C LEU A 108 -1.66 -20.59 16.64
N GLN A 109 -2.12 -19.39 17.03
CA GLN A 109 -1.89 -18.69 18.31
C GLN A 109 -0.48 -18.12 18.56
N PRO A 110 -0.30 -16.78 18.49
CA PRO A 110 0.66 -16.15 19.38
C PRO A 110 0.14 -16.20 20.81
N GLU A 111 0.98 -16.63 21.77
CA GLU A 111 0.67 -16.56 23.20
C GLU A 111 0.19 -15.14 23.53
N SER A 112 -0.89 -15.01 24.30
CA SER A 112 -1.54 -13.73 24.60
C SER A 112 -0.59 -12.78 25.34
N THR A 113 0.17 -11.96 24.61
CA THR A 113 0.95 -10.88 25.18
C THR A 113 0.01 -9.74 25.55
N GLY A 114 -0.28 -9.61 26.84
CA GLY A 114 -0.94 -8.51 27.54
C GLY A 114 -1.52 -7.34 26.70
N ALA A 115 -2.81 -7.07 26.93
CA ALA A 115 -3.58 -5.92 26.42
C ALA A 115 -3.82 -5.81 24.90
N TYR A 116 -3.14 -6.60 24.05
CA TYR A 116 -3.39 -6.63 22.61
C TYR A 116 -3.77 -8.05 22.15
N GLN A 117 -5.04 -8.23 21.75
CA GLN A 117 -5.58 -9.48 21.23
C GLN A 117 -5.29 -9.60 19.71
N TRP A 118 -4.04 -9.85 19.32
CA TRP A 118 -3.70 -10.24 17.95
C TRP A 118 -4.08 -11.71 17.74
N VAL A 119 -4.78 -12.04 16.65
CA VAL A 119 -5.50 -13.31 16.50
C VAL A 119 -4.80 -14.28 15.56
N THR A 120 -4.20 -13.78 14.48
CA THR A 120 -3.51 -14.62 13.49
C THR A 120 -2.16 -14.02 13.14
N LEU A 121 -1.14 -14.88 13.15
CA LEU A 121 0.19 -14.59 12.61
C LEU A 121 0.38 -15.46 11.37
N GLU A 122 0.67 -14.84 10.23
CA GLU A 122 1.17 -15.53 9.04
C GLU A 122 2.64 -15.21 8.85
N VAL A 123 3.44 -16.23 8.56
CA VAL A 123 4.84 -16.08 8.17
C VAL A 123 4.92 -16.28 6.67
N LEU A 124 5.39 -15.26 5.96
CA LEU A 124 5.58 -15.30 4.52
C LEU A 124 7.06 -15.35 4.20
N THR A 125 7.48 -16.31 3.37
CA THR A 125 8.77 -16.20 2.69
C THR A 125 8.51 -15.58 1.33
N VAL A 126 9.22 -14.50 1.02
CA VAL A 126 9.04 -13.74 -0.22
C VAL A 126 10.36 -13.63 -0.98
N ARG A 127 10.25 -13.49 -2.29
CA ARG A 127 11.34 -13.04 -3.15
C ARG A 127 11.07 -11.61 -3.58
N PHE A 128 12.09 -10.77 -3.49
CA PHE A 128 12.05 -9.39 -3.96
C PHE A 128 12.48 -9.29 -5.43
N THR A 129 12.18 -8.15 -6.05
CA THR A 129 12.57 -7.80 -7.44
C THR A 129 14.08 -7.77 -7.70
N ASP A 130 14.91 -7.74 -6.66
CA ASP A 130 16.38 -7.85 -6.76
C ASP A 130 16.89 -9.29 -6.56
N ASP A 131 15.99 -10.27 -6.64
CA ASP A 131 16.20 -11.71 -6.38
C ASP A 131 16.60 -12.06 -4.93
N SER A 132 16.65 -11.09 -4.01
CA SER A 132 16.86 -11.39 -2.59
C SER A 132 15.60 -12.02 -1.98
N GLU A 133 15.78 -12.85 -0.95
CA GLU A 133 14.67 -13.42 -0.19
C GLU A 133 14.45 -12.67 1.11
N GLY A 134 13.20 -12.64 1.58
CA GLY A 134 12.82 -12.03 2.85
C GLY A 134 11.79 -12.85 3.60
N VAL A 135 11.67 -12.58 4.90
CA VAL A 135 10.62 -13.16 5.74
C VAL A 135 9.77 -12.04 6.31
N PHE A 136 8.48 -12.05 5.98
CA PHE A 136 7.48 -11.19 6.61
C PHE A 136 6.73 -11.90 7.72
N HIS A 137 6.42 -11.16 8.78
CA HIS A 137 5.35 -11.49 9.72
C HIS A 137 4.14 -10.61 9.42
N CYS A 138 3.01 -11.24 9.15
CA CYS A 138 1.72 -10.61 8.91
C CYS A 138 0.83 -10.84 10.13
N TRP A 139 0.44 -9.77 10.79
CA TRP A 139 -0.38 -9.77 11.99
C TRP A 139 -1.79 -9.30 11.67
N TYR A 140 -2.79 -10.06 12.11
CA TYR A 140 -4.19 -9.73 11.91
C TYR A 140 -4.93 -9.60 13.24
N ARG A 141 -5.72 -8.53 13.34
CA ARG A 141 -6.63 -8.30 14.46
C ARG A 141 -7.98 -7.86 13.94
N GLY A 142 -8.99 -8.71 14.12
CA GLY A 142 -10.39 -8.34 13.92
C GLY A 142 -10.96 -7.67 15.18
N TYR A 143 -11.91 -6.76 14.99
CA TYR A 143 -12.75 -6.17 16.02
C TYR A 143 -14.12 -5.81 15.40
N ASP A 144 -15.09 -5.41 16.22
CA ASP A 144 -16.51 -5.31 15.81
C ASP A 144 -16.76 -4.44 14.57
N GLU A 145 -15.92 -3.44 14.32
CA GLU A 145 -16.07 -2.48 13.21
C GLU A 145 -14.98 -2.58 12.13
N GLY A 146 -14.19 -3.66 12.11
CA GLY A 146 -13.20 -3.88 11.06
C GLY A 146 -12.04 -4.79 11.43
N PHE A 147 -10.93 -4.62 10.73
CA PHE A 147 -9.71 -5.36 11.02
C PHE A 147 -8.48 -4.48 10.82
N GLU A 148 -7.39 -4.85 11.46
CA GLU A 148 -6.07 -4.27 11.27
C GLU A 148 -5.13 -5.36 10.72
N CYS A 149 -4.35 -5.00 9.70
CA CYS A 149 -3.28 -5.83 9.15
C CYS A 149 -1.95 -5.08 9.26
N GLN A 150 -0.99 -5.66 9.98
CA GLN A 150 0.38 -5.13 10.08
C GLN A 150 1.36 -6.11 9.46
N ILE A 151 2.26 -5.61 8.60
CA ILE A 151 3.30 -6.42 7.96
C ILE A 151 4.67 -5.88 8.36
N GLU A 152 5.49 -6.76 8.91
CA GLU A 152 6.85 -6.48 9.38
C GLU A 152 7.85 -7.38 8.65
N LEU A 153 9.00 -6.81 8.26
CA LEU A 153 10.13 -7.54 7.72
C LEU A 153 11.05 -7.97 8.84
N ILE A 154 11.19 -9.28 9.05
CA ILE A 154 11.94 -9.86 10.16
C ILE A 154 13.37 -10.19 9.74
N ARG A 155 13.57 -10.59 8.48
CA ARG A 155 14.88 -10.96 7.96
C ARG A 155 14.95 -10.75 6.46
N VAL A 156 16.12 -10.31 6.00
CA VAL A 156 16.55 -10.40 4.61
C VAL A 156 17.56 -11.54 4.52
N GLY A 157 17.28 -12.53 3.68
CA GLY A 157 18.17 -13.64 3.37
C GLY A 157 19.25 -13.17 2.40
N GLY A 158 20.50 -13.10 2.89
CA GLY A 158 21.67 -13.13 2.02
C GLY A 158 22.18 -14.56 1.96
N PHE A 159 22.31 -15.11 0.76
CA PHE A 159 23.18 -16.26 0.52
C PHE A 159 24.64 -15.81 0.52
#